data_AF-W4M630-F1
#
_entry.id   AF-W4M630-F1
#
_cell.length_a   1.000
_cell.length_b   1.000
_cell.length_c   1.000
_cell.angle_alpha   90.00
_cell.angle_beta   90.00
_cell.angle_gamma   90.00
#
_symmetry.space_group_name_H-M   'P 1'
#
loop_
_entity.id
_entity.type
_entity.pdbx_description
1 polymer ?
#
loop_
_entity_poly.entity_id
_entity_poly.type
_entity_poly.pdbx_seq_one_letter_code
_entity_poly.pdbx_strand_id
1 'polypeptide(L)'
;MSRACVIFKTCVQAMKDGVLIEREGRSDKEFHFQNWFKKRLEAIDLNYVFGRYPAKPDGNQYPVLDLVFCHGSFLNADHEYVHQNKSFRGFGSYGDILVRDRKMYVAPTPYALAEGTAHRRTLLLPAAYPVDDDLVEVGTLTRREVAHVVVAYSFDLRTNDFSTTLVPNPQAGTEHVFKGVP
;
A
#
# COMPACT_ATOMS: atom_id res chain seq x y z
N MET A 1 -4.48 22.84 -7.84
CA MET A 1 -4.48 21.47 -8.37
C MET A 1 -3.82 20.55 -7.35
N SER A 2 -4.54 19.55 -6.87
CA SER A 2 -4.06 18.60 -5.86
C SER A 2 -2.98 17.71 -6.46
N ARG A 3 -1.81 17.65 -5.82
CA ARG A 3 -0.66 16.83 -6.27
C ARG A 3 -1.05 15.36 -6.44
N ALA A 4 -1.94 14.85 -5.58
CA ALA A 4 -2.48 13.51 -5.68
C ALA A 4 -3.35 13.31 -6.93
N CYS A 5 -4.20 14.29 -7.25
CA CYS A 5 -5.03 14.27 -8.45
C CYS A 5 -4.17 14.30 -9.72
N VAL A 6 -3.08 15.09 -9.74
CA VAL A 6 -2.14 15.17 -10.89
C VAL A 6 -1.50 13.82 -11.20
N ILE A 7 -0.93 13.13 -10.20
CA ILE A 7 -0.31 11.81 -10.44
C ILE A 7 -1.37 10.80 -10.86
N PHE A 8 -2.51 10.76 -10.16
CA PHE A 8 -3.59 9.84 -10.49
C PHE A 8 -4.03 10.02 -11.95
N LYS A 9 -4.33 11.25 -12.38
CA LYS A 9 -4.68 11.59 -13.77
C LYS A 9 -3.59 11.19 -14.75
N THR A 10 -2.31 11.44 -14.44
CA THR A 10 -1.17 11.04 -15.27
C THR A 10 -1.10 9.52 -15.45
N CYS A 11 -1.34 8.75 -14.40
CA CYS A 11 -1.31 7.29 -14.47
C CYS A 11 -2.53 6.74 -15.22
N VAL A 12 -3.72 7.30 -14.97
CA VAL A 12 -4.95 6.99 -15.71
C VAL A 12 -4.77 7.28 -17.20
N GLN A 13 -4.15 8.39 -17.55
CA GLN A 13 -3.86 8.75 -18.93
C GLN A 13 -2.88 7.76 -19.56
N ALA A 14 -1.79 7.41 -18.87
CA ALA A 14 -0.86 6.40 -19.36
C ALA A 14 -1.52 5.03 -19.60
N MET A 15 -2.48 4.62 -18.76
CA MET A 15 -3.28 3.42 -19.00
C MET A 15 -4.15 3.56 -20.26
N LYS A 16 -4.80 4.72 -20.45
CA LYS A 16 -5.62 5.01 -21.65
C LYS A 16 -4.77 5.01 -22.93
N ASP A 17 -3.54 5.50 -22.84
CA ASP A 17 -2.58 5.56 -23.94
C ASP A 17 -1.91 4.21 -24.22
N GLY A 18 -2.26 3.15 -23.47
CA GLY A 18 -1.72 1.81 -23.67
C GLY A 18 -0.27 1.65 -23.23
N VAL A 19 0.23 2.51 -22.33
CA VAL A 19 1.61 2.41 -21.81
C VAL A 19 1.74 1.16 -20.95
N LEU A 20 2.48 0.17 -21.46
CA LEU A 20 2.65 -1.14 -20.83
C LEU A 20 3.66 -1.12 -19.68
N ILE A 21 3.49 -2.06 -18.75
CA ILE A 21 4.57 -2.42 -17.82
C ILE A 21 5.61 -3.20 -18.61
N GLU A 22 6.89 -2.88 -18.42
CA GLU A 22 8.00 -3.63 -19.01
C GLU A 22 8.79 -4.34 -17.91
N ARG A 23 9.06 -5.63 -18.13
CA ARG A 23 9.87 -6.42 -17.20
C ARG A 23 11.37 -6.20 -17.43
N GLU A 24 12.08 -5.57 -16.49
CA GLU A 24 13.53 -5.29 -16.61
C GLU A 24 14.40 -6.57 -16.61
N GLY A 25 13.95 -7.68 -16.02
CA GLY A 25 14.68 -8.95 -16.02
C GLY A 25 13.90 -10.15 -15.48
N ARG A 26 14.37 -11.37 -15.77
CA ARG A 26 13.74 -12.64 -15.31
C ARG A 26 13.82 -12.85 -13.79
N SER A 27 14.81 -12.25 -13.13
CA SER A 27 15.05 -12.35 -11.67
C SER A 27 14.40 -11.25 -10.86
N ASP A 28 13.83 -10.24 -11.52
CA ASP A 28 13.19 -9.12 -10.85
C ASP A 28 11.78 -9.53 -10.45
N LYS A 29 11.62 -9.81 -9.17
CA LYS A 29 10.42 -10.47 -8.64
C LYS A 29 9.25 -9.52 -8.46
N GLU A 30 9.44 -8.21 -8.24
CA GLU A 30 8.33 -7.35 -7.81
C GLU A 30 8.50 -5.85 -8.13
N PHE A 31 9.55 -5.44 -8.85
CA PHE A 31 9.85 -4.00 -9.00
C PHE A 31 9.33 -3.35 -10.29
N HIS A 32 8.76 -4.09 -11.25
CA HIS A 32 8.31 -3.52 -12.53
C HIS A 32 7.17 -2.50 -12.41
N PHE A 33 6.16 -2.83 -11.60
CA PHE A 33 5.08 -1.89 -11.28
C PHE A 33 5.62 -0.72 -10.46
N GLN A 34 6.52 -0.99 -9.51
CA GLN A 34 7.15 0.04 -8.69
C GLN A 34 8.03 0.96 -9.53
N ASN A 35 8.73 0.49 -10.56
CA ASN A 35 9.58 1.27 -11.46
C ASN A 35 8.74 2.07 -12.46
N TRP A 36 7.71 1.44 -13.04
CA TRP A 36 6.71 2.14 -13.85
C TRP A 36 6.09 3.30 -13.07
N PHE A 37 5.84 3.10 -11.78
CA PHE A 37 5.26 4.10 -10.91
C PHE A 37 6.27 5.12 -10.35
N LYS A 38 7.49 4.69 -9.98
CA LYS A 38 8.59 5.54 -9.46
C LYS A 38 8.92 6.67 -10.42
N LYS A 39 8.96 6.39 -11.73
CA LYS A 39 9.13 7.41 -12.79
C LYS A 39 8.09 8.54 -12.72
N ARG A 40 6.97 8.33 -12.05
CA ARG A 40 5.84 9.28 -11.93
C ARG A 40 5.70 9.86 -10.50
N LEU A 41 6.52 9.42 -9.54
CA LEU A 41 6.29 9.63 -8.09
C LEU A 41 7.28 10.57 -7.38
N GLU A 42 8.32 11.07 -8.05
CA GLU A 42 9.51 11.66 -7.39
C GLU A 42 9.30 12.94 -6.55
N ALA A 43 8.11 13.28 -6.03
CA ALA A 43 7.97 14.41 -5.10
C ALA A 43 6.75 14.46 -4.13
N ILE A 44 5.88 13.44 -3.96
CA ILE A 44 4.53 13.67 -3.38
C ILE A 44 4.17 12.73 -2.20
N ASP A 45 3.52 13.30 -1.18
CA ASP A 45 2.97 12.70 0.06
C ASP A 45 1.78 11.74 -0.20
N LEU A 46 2.00 10.78 -1.10
CA LEU A 46 1.09 9.70 -1.48
C LEU A 46 1.80 8.39 -1.17
N ASN A 47 1.25 7.61 -0.24
CA ASN A 47 2.02 6.54 0.40
C ASN A 47 1.84 5.16 -0.25
N TYR A 48 0.71 4.89 -0.91
CA TYR A 48 0.46 3.58 -1.52
C TYR A 48 -0.31 3.64 -2.83
N VAL A 49 0.11 2.77 -3.75
CA VAL A 49 -0.57 2.53 -5.02
C VAL A 49 -0.64 1.03 -5.28
N PHE A 50 -1.83 0.59 -5.67
CA PHE A 50 -2.17 -0.80 -5.90
C PHE A 50 -2.57 -0.98 -7.37
N GLY A 51 -1.78 -1.77 -8.10
CA GLY A 51 -2.11 -2.20 -9.46
C GLY A 51 -2.54 -3.66 -9.47
N ARG A 52 -3.64 -4.00 -10.14
CA ARG A 52 -3.84 -5.39 -10.59
C ARG A 52 -3.32 -5.51 -12.01
N TYR A 53 -2.61 -6.59 -12.29
CA TYR A 53 -2.07 -6.95 -13.60
C TYR A 53 -2.09 -8.48 -13.73
N PRO A 54 -1.99 -9.03 -14.95
CA PRO A 54 -2.06 -10.47 -15.16
C PRO A 54 -0.99 -11.22 -14.35
N ALA A 55 -1.40 -12.24 -13.58
CA ALA A 55 -0.48 -13.06 -12.78
C ALA A 55 0.47 -13.91 -13.65
N LYS A 56 0.04 -14.24 -14.87
CA LYS A 56 0.82 -14.93 -15.90
C LYS A 56 0.73 -14.13 -17.19
N PRO A 57 1.52 -13.05 -17.34
CA PRO A 57 1.51 -12.27 -18.56
C PRO A 57 2.11 -13.09 -19.70
N ASP A 58 1.54 -12.92 -20.90
CA ASP A 58 2.14 -13.45 -22.13
C ASP A 58 3.22 -12.46 -22.61
N GLY A 59 4.49 -12.82 -22.41
CA GLY A 59 5.63 -11.96 -22.73
C GLY A 59 6.08 -11.02 -21.60
N ASN A 60 6.91 -10.05 -21.95
CA ASN A 60 7.54 -9.11 -21.00
C ASN A 60 6.81 -7.76 -20.90
N GLN A 61 5.74 -7.59 -21.67
CA GLN A 61 4.93 -6.37 -21.70
C GLN A 61 3.47 -6.74 -21.44
N TYR A 62 2.84 -6.05 -20.48
CA TYR A 62 1.47 -6.35 -20.08
C TYR A 62 0.77 -5.12 -19.50
N PRO A 63 -0.57 -5.06 -19.61
CA PRO A 63 -1.33 -3.91 -19.14
C PRO A 63 -1.52 -3.91 -17.62
N VAL A 64 -1.72 -2.71 -17.07
CA VAL A 64 -2.38 -2.54 -15.77
C VAL A 64 -3.88 -2.70 -15.99
N LEU A 65 -4.52 -3.59 -15.23
CA LEU A 65 -5.96 -3.86 -15.30
C LEU A 65 -6.75 -2.93 -14.39
N ASP A 66 -6.20 -2.65 -13.20
CA ASP A 66 -6.83 -1.84 -12.15
C ASP A 66 -5.80 -1.00 -11.45
N LEU A 67 -6.23 0.17 -10.98
CA LEU A 67 -5.33 1.11 -10.35
C LEU A 67 -6.04 1.83 -9.20
N VAL A 68 -5.60 1.57 -7.97
CA VAL A 68 -6.10 2.26 -6.79
C VAL A 68 -4.99 3.02 -6.11
N PHE A 69 -5.21 4.30 -5.89
CA PHE A 69 -4.34 5.17 -5.13
C PHE A 69 -4.98 5.38 -3.77
N CYS A 70 -4.23 5.26 -2.68
CA CYS A 70 -4.75 5.61 -1.38
C CYS A 70 -3.72 6.35 -0.53
N HIS A 71 -4.23 7.31 0.24
CA HIS A 71 -3.46 7.93 1.30
C HIS A 71 -3.01 6.90 2.34
N GLY A 72 -1.85 7.10 2.99
CA GLY A 72 -1.28 6.15 3.95
C GLY A 72 -2.22 5.82 5.12
N SER A 73 -2.97 6.83 5.57
CA SER A 73 -3.98 6.69 6.63
C SER A 73 -5.11 5.72 6.32
N PHE A 74 -5.33 5.42 5.03
CA PHE A 74 -6.32 4.43 4.63
C PHE A 74 -5.96 3.03 5.11
N LEU A 75 -4.67 2.68 5.05
CA LEU A 75 -4.16 1.38 5.46
C LEU A 75 -3.81 1.36 6.95
N ASN A 76 -3.20 2.44 7.45
CA ASN A 76 -2.83 2.59 8.85
C ASN A 76 -2.97 4.04 9.30
N ALA A 77 -3.81 4.30 10.29
CA ALA A 77 -4.03 5.64 10.84
C ALA A 77 -2.81 6.19 11.60
N ASP A 78 -1.97 5.32 12.15
CA ASP A 78 -0.72 5.70 12.81
C ASP A 78 0.39 6.05 11.80
N HIS A 79 1.03 7.19 12.03
CA HIS A 79 2.09 7.78 11.20
C HIS A 79 3.42 7.99 11.95
N GLU A 80 3.50 7.64 13.23
CA GLU A 80 4.65 7.97 14.09
C GLU A 80 5.72 6.87 14.10
N TYR A 81 5.42 5.68 13.57
CA TYR A 81 6.38 4.59 13.53
C TYR A 81 7.60 4.91 12.64
N VAL A 82 8.78 5.00 13.26
CA VAL A 82 10.07 5.16 12.56
C VAL A 82 10.74 3.81 12.37
N HIS A 83 11.03 3.43 11.13
CA HIS A 83 11.75 2.20 10.84
C HIS A 83 13.26 2.38 11.06
N GLN A 84 13.84 1.57 11.95
CA GLN A 84 15.25 1.72 12.34
C GLN A 84 16.20 0.78 11.57
N ASN A 85 15.71 -0.05 10.63
CA ASN A 85 16.51 -0.99 9.82
C ASN A 85 17.53 -1.80 10.66
N LYS A 86 17.12 -2.29 11.83
CA LYS A 86 18.03 -3.03 12.73
C LYS A 86 18.34 -4.42 12.18
N SER A 87 19.49 -4.97 12.52
CA SER A 87 19.83 -6.35 12.19
C SER A 87 20.79 -6.94 13.21
N PHE A 88 20.77 -8.27 13.35
CA PHE A 88 21.70 -9.01 14.20
C PHE A 88 22.16 -10.30 13.49
N ARG A 89 23.37 -10.74 13.82
CA ARG A 89 23.99 -11.98 13.34
C ARG A 89 23.96 -13.04 14.44
N GLY A 90 24.33 -14.29 14.13
CA GLY A 90 24.33 -15.37 15.13
C GLY A 90 23.11 -16.29 15.04
N PHE A 91 22.31 -16.20 13.98
CA PHE A 91 21.11 -17.02 13.83
C PHE A 91 21.40 -18.36 13.11
N GLY A 92 20.57 -19.37 13.36
CA GLY A 92 20.74 -20.73 12.83
C GLY A 92 21.81 -21.53 13.55
N SER A 93 21.82 -22.86 13.33
CA SER A 93 22.74 -23.78 14.03
C SER A 93 24.22 -23.50 13.77
N TYR A 94 24.55 -22.79 12.68
CA TYR A 94 25.91 -22.38 12.33
C TYR A 94 26.22 -20.92 12.67
N GLY A 95 25.23 -20.15 13.16
CA GLY A 95 25.41 -18.77 13.61
C GLY A 95 25.71 -17.73 12.54
N ASP A 96 25.69 -18.10 11.26
CA ASP A 96 26.05 -17.25 10.13
C ASP A 96 24.87 -16.51 9.50
N ILE A 97 23.64 -16.84 9.91
CA ILE A 97 22.43 -16.20 9.39
C ILE A 97 22.27 -14.80 9.99
N LEU A 98 21.99 -13.83 9.11
CA LEU A 98 21.66 -12.45 9.45
C LEU A 98 20.15 -12.28 9.52
N VAL A 99 19.64 -11.92 10.69
CA VAL A 99 18.24 -11.53 10.88
C VAL A 99 18.14 -10.01 10.79
N ARG A 100 17.19 -9.54 9.98
CA ARG A 100 16.91 -8.11 9.81
C ARG A 100 15.52 -7.81 10.34
N ASP A 101 15.40 -6.75 11.12
CA ASP A 101 14.15 -6.09 11.41
C ASP A 101 13.67 -5.40 10.13
N ARG A 102 12.76 -6.07 9.44
CA ARG A 102 12.03 -5.55 8.29
C ARG A 102 10.55 -5.78 8.52
N LYS A 103 9.73 -4.79 8.19
CA LYS A 103 8.28 -4.99 8.21
C LYS A 103 7.88 -5.96 7.09
N MET A 104 7.41 -7.15 7.45
CA MET A 104 6.69 -8.05 6.55
C MET A 104 5.23 -8.10 7.01
N TYR A 105 4.43 -7.15 6.57
CA TYR A 105 2.98 -7.19 6.74
C TYR A 105 2.32 -7.28 5.37
N VAL A 106 1.27 -8.09 5.29
CA VAL A 106 0.37 -8.09 4.14
C VAL A 106 -0.73 -7.09 4.47
N ALA A 107 -0.63 -5.87 3.93
CA ALA A 107 -1.71 -4.92 4.03
C ALA A 107 -2.91 -5.43 3.20
N PRO A 108 -4.15 -5.38 3.72
CA PRO A 108 -5.31 -5.67 2.91
C PRO A 108 -5.37 -4.67 1.76
N THR A 109 -5.49 -5.18 0.54
CA THR A 109 -5.59 -4.31 -0.63
C THR A 109 -6.89 -3.50 -0.57
N PRO A 110 -6.95 -2.29 -1.14
CA PRO A 110 -8.20 -1.54 -1.25
C PRO A 110 -9.34 -2.34 -1.89
N TYR A 111 -9.04 -3.31 -2.76
CA TYR A 111 -10.01 -4.23 -3.35
C TYR A 111 -10.74 -5.12 -2.33
N ALA A 112 -10.09 -5.40 -1.19
CA ALA A 112 -10.69 -6.13 -0.08
C ALA A 112 -11.31 -5.20 0.97
N LEU A 113 -11.00 -3.90 0.93
CA LEU A 113 -11.45 -2.91 1.92
C LEU A 113 -12.62 -2.07 1.44
N ALA A 114 -12.86 -2.00 0.13
CA ALA A 114 -13.83 -1.12 -0.49
C ALA A 114 -14.54 -1.82 -1.65
N GLU A 115 -15.87 -1.84 -1.60
CA GLU A 115 -16.69 -2.33 -2.72
C GLU A 115 -16.55 -1.42 -3.94
N GLY A 116 -16.65 -2.01 -5.13
CA GLY A 116 -16.68 -1.24 -6.39
C GLY A 116 -15.35 -0.64 -6.82
N THR A 117 -14.22 -0.99 -6.18
CA THR A 117 -12.86 -0.60 -6.63
C THR A 117 -12.28 -1.57 -7.67
N ALA A 118 -12.80 -2.79 -7.74
CA ALA A 118 -12.44 -3.74 -8.78
C ALA A 118 -12.98 -3.29 -10.15
N HIS A 119 -12.18 -3.50 -11.18
CA HIS A 119 -12.40 -3.08 -12.58
C HIS A 119 -12.51 -1.56 -12.75
N ARG A 120 -11.96 -0.80 -11.80
CA ARG A 120 -12.01 0.66 -11.78
C ARG A 120 -10.63 1.28 -11.53
N ARG A 121 -10.55 2.56 -11.88
CA ARG A 121 -9.47 3.46 -11.48
C ARG A 121 -10.05 4.30 -10.37
N THR A 122 -9.42 4.32 -9.21
CA THR A 122 -10.00 5.00 -8.04
C THR A 122 -8.92 5.62 -7.19
N LEU A 123 -9.12 6.89 -6.84
CA LEU A 123 -8.32 7.63 -5.89
C LEU A 123 -9.12 7.73 -4.59
N LEU A 124 -8.60 7.11 -3.53
CA LEU A 124 -9.16 7.13 -2.17
C LEU A 124 -8.41 8.13 -1.30
N LEU A 125 -9.11 9.14 -0.82
CA LEU A 125 -8.54 10.24 -0.03
C LEU A 125 -9.36 10.48 1.24
N PRO A 126 -8.77 11.03 2.32
CA PRO A 126 -9.55 11.54 3.44
C PRO A 126 -10.64 12.51 2.97
N ALA A 127 -11.82 12.50 3.60
CA ALA A 127 -12.96 13.31 3.16
C ALA A 127 -12.65 14.82 3.09
N ALA A 128 -11.77 15.32 3.96
CA ALA A 128 -11.33 16.71 3.97
C ALA A 128 -10.23 17.04 2.94
N TYR A 129 -9.62 16.05 2.29
CA TYR A 129 -8.52 16.27 1.36
C TYR A 129 -9.01 17.00 0.08
N PRO A 130 -8.28 17.99 -0.44
CA PRO A 130 -8.70 18.72 -1.64
C PRO A 130 -8.64 17.83 -2.89
N VAL A 131 -9.69 17.92 -3.70
CA VAL A 131 -9.85 17.23 -4.98
C VAL A 131 -10.06 18.30 -6.05
N ASP A 132 -9.54 18.05 -7.27
CA ASP A 132 -9.75 18.97 -8.39
C ASP A 132 -11.22 18.93 -8.86
N ASP A 133 -11.76 20.08 -9.31
CA ASP A 133 -13.19 20.25 -9.66
C ASP A 133 -13.71 19.36 -10.80
N ASP A 134 -12.80 18.81 -11.61
CA ASP A 134 -13.09 17.89 -12.72
C ASP A 134 -13.19 16.43 -12.28
N LEU A 135 -12.95 16.11 -11.00
CA LEU A 135 -13.15 14.78 -10.42
C LEU A 135 -14.39 14.78 -9.54
N VAL A 136 -15.29 13.82 -9.78
CA VAL A 136 -16.55 13.70 -9.04
C VAL A 136 -16.43 12.63 -7.96
N GLU A 137 -16.92 12.92 -6.77
CA GLU A 137 -17.04 11.92 -5.72
C GLU A 137 -18.03 10.81 -6.11
N VAL A 138 -17.58 9.56 -6.05
CA VAL A 138 -18.37 8.38 -6.44
C VAL A 138 -18.74 7.50 -5.26
N GLY A 139 -18.35 7.88 -4.05
CA GLY A 139 -18.74 7.20 -2.82
C GLY A 139 -17.83 7.51 -1.63
N THR A 140 -18.29 7.13 -0.45
CA THR A 140 -17.56 7.29 0.81
C THR A 140 -17.33 5.94 1.49
N LEU A 141 -16.23 5.82 2.23
CA LEU A 141 -15.89 4.67 3.05
C LEU A 141 -15.42 5.14 4.42
N THR A 142 -15.94 4.51 5.48
CA THR A 142 -15.53 4.83 6.86
C THR A 142 -14.64 3.72 7.40
N ARG A 143 -13.48 4.09 7.93
CA ARG A 143 -12.57 3.20 8.68
C ARG A 143 -12.67 3.56 10.14
N ARG A 144 -12.77 2.56 11.03
CA ARG A 144 -12.84 2.78 12.47
C ARG A 144 -11.62 2.18 13.15
N GLU A 145 -11.05 2.93 14.08
CA GLU A 145 -9.91 2.47 14.86
C GLU A 145 -10.30 1.40 15.87
N VAL A 146 -9.49 0.34 15.92
CA VAL A 146 -9.69 -0.83 16.79
C VAL A 146 -9.42 -0.51 18.26
N ALA A 147 -9.99 -1.30 19.16
CA ALA A 147 -9.86 -1.09 20.61
C ALA A 147 -8.43 -1.28 21.14
N HIS A 148 -7.66 -2.18 20.53
CA HIS A 148 -6.29 -2.50 20.94
C HIS A 148 -5.38 -2.60 19.73
N VAL A 149 -4.12 -2.19 19.89
CA VAL A 149 -3.08 -2.27 18.87
C VAL A 149 -1.92 -3.12 19.35
N VAL A 150 -1.26 -3.81 18.42
CA VAL A 150 -0.04 -4.59 18.70
C VAL A 150 1.14 -3.64 18.80
N VAL A 151 1.86 -3.67 19.92
CA VAL A 151 3.06 -2.85 20.15
C VAL A 151 4.35 -3.65 20.21
N ALA A 152 4.24 -4.96 20.43
CA ALA A 152 5.37 -5.87 20.39
C ALA A 152 4.91 -7.26 19.93
N TYR A 153 5.86 -8.03 19.40
CA TYR A 153 5.69 -9.44 19.14
C TYR A 153 6.97 -10.18 19.54
N SER A 154 6.84 -11.46 19.83
CA SER A 154 7.97 -12.37 20.05
C SER A 154 7.74 -13.67 19.30
N PHE A 155 8.83 -14.28 18.86
CA PHE A 155 8.83 -15.63 18.31
C PHE A 155 9.89 -16.45 19.03
N ASP A 156 9.48 -17.47 19.77
CA ASP A 156 10.44 -18.38 20.42
C ASP A 156 10.77 -19.52 19.46
N LEU A 157 12.03 -19.57 19.00
CA LEU A 157 12.51 -20.59 18.07
C LEU A 157 12.51 -22.01 18.65
N ARG A 158 12.51 -22.15 19.98
CA ARG A 158 12.60 -23.44 20.67
C ARG A 158 11.24 -24.10 20.74
N THR A 159 10.19 -23.30 20.94
CA THR A 159 8.81 -23.78 21.04
C THR A 159 8.01 -23.55 19.76
N ASN A 160 8.53 -22.73 18.84
CA ASN A 160 7.82 -22.18 17.67
C ASN A 160 6.57 -21.39 18.05
N ASP A 161 6.55 -20.80 19.25
CA ASP A 161 5.43 -19.98 19.69
C ASP A 161 5.59 -18.54 19.20
N PHE A 162 4.51 -18.03 18.60
CA PHE A 162 4.37 -16.63 18.20
C PHE A 162 3.38 -15.95 19.15
N SER A 163 3.80 -14.86 19.78
CA SER A 163 2.95 -14.10 20.69
C SER A 163 3.02 -12.60 20.42
N THR A 164 1.97 -11.88 20.81
CA THR A 164 1.86 -10.43 20.63
C THR A 164 1.50 -9.75 21.93
N THR A 165 1.98 -8.53 22.11
CA THR A 165 1.60 -7.65 23.22
C THR A 165 0.67 -6.58 22.68
N LEU A 166 -0.53 -6.54 23.25
CA LEU A 166 -1.57 -5.56 22.93
C LEU A 166 -1.61 -4.46 23.99
N VAL A 167 -1.87 -3.22 23.56
CA VAL A 167 -2.22 -2.11 24.45
C VAL A 167 -3.52 -1.47 23.97
N PRO A 168 -4.28 -0.79 24.86
CA PRO A 168 -5.43 0.01 24.44
C PRO A 168 -5.02 1.04 23.40
N ASN A 169 -5.80 1.17 22.33
CA ASN A 169 -5.60 2.24 21.35
C ASN A 169 -6.17 3.54 21.92
N PRO A 170 -5.36 4.61 22.09
CA PRO A 170 -5.86 5.90 22.56
C PRO A 170 -6.96 6.50 21.68
N GLN A 171 -6.98 6.14 20.39
CA GLN A 171 -7.95 6.59 19.41
C GLN A 171 -9.04 5.55 19.11
N ALA A 172 -9.24 4.56 19.99
CA ALA A 172 -10.25 3.52 19.81
C ALA A 172 -11.64 4.09 19.49
N GLY A 173 -12.28 3.58 18.43
CA GLY A 173 -13.59 4.03 18.00
C GLY A 173 -13.60 5.28 17.13
N THR A 174 -12.48 6.01 17.00
CA THR A 174 -12.36 7.13 16.07
C THR A 174 -12.67 6.68 14.65
N GLU A 175 -13.51 7.46 13.97
CA GLU A 175 -13.90 7.21 12.59
C GLU A 175 -13.16 8.13 11.62
N HIS A 176 -12.63 7.51 10.58
CA HIS A 176 -11.92 8.17 9.49
C HIS A 176 -12.73 7.98 8.21
N VAL A 177 -13.29 9.07 7.70
CA VAL A 177 -14.08 9.04 6.45
C VAL A 177 -13.16 9.30 5.26
N PHE A 178 -13.27 8.45 4.25
CA PHE A 178 -12.57 8.55 2.99
C PHE A 178 -13.59 8.73 1.87
N LYS A 179 -13.22 9.47 0.82
CA LYS A 179 -13.97 9.61 -0.42
C LYS A 179 -13.22 8.94 -1.56
N GLY A 180 -13.97 8.30 -2.43
CA GLY A 180 -13.47 7.74 -3.69
C GLY A 180 -13.78 8.68 -4.83
N VAL A 181 -12.78 8.97 -5.66
CA VAL A 181 -12.94 9.67 -6.94
C VAL A 181 -12.36 8.84 -8.09
N PRO A 182 -12.99 8.81 -9.28
CA PRO A 182 -12.62 7.95 -10.40
C PRO A 182 -11.55 8.55 -11.32
#